data_AF-A0A834W6V3-F1
#
_entry.id   AF-A0A834W6V3-F1
#
_cell.length_a   1.000
_cell.length_b   1.000
_cell.length_c   1.000
_cell.angle_alpha   90.00
_cell.angle_beta   90.00
_cell.angle_gamma   90.00
#
_symmetry.space_group_name_H-M   'P 1'
#
loop_
_entity.id
_entity.type
_entity.pdbx_description
1 polymer ?
#
loop_
_entity_poly.entity_id
_entity_poly.type
_entity_poly.pdbx_seq_one_letter_code
_entity_poly.pdbx_strand_id
1 'polypeptide(L)' 'MEKLKKRRMVVKTWVDQREILGHGSVGGFMSHCGWNSMVEAAWYGVRQLAWPLNGDQRLNAEVVEKSGLGV' A
#
# COMPACT_ATOMS: atom_id res chain seq x y z
N MET A 1 -18.89 14.53 10.05
CA MET A 1 -18.57 13.10 9.80
C MET A 1 -19.28 12.51 8.57
N GLU A 2 -20.49 12.95 8.24
CA GLU A 2 -21.32 12.35 7.18
C GLU A 2 -20.74 12.52 5.76
N LYS A 3 -20.18 13.70 5.43
CA LYS A 3 -19.48 13.94 4.15
C LYS A 3 -18.31 12.98 3.91
N LEU A 4 -17.66 12.51 4.98
CA LEU A 4 -16.53 11.61 4.85
C LEU A 4 -16.97 10.17 4.54
N LYS A 5 -18.15 9.73 5.01
CA LYS A 5 -18.65 8.35 4.78
C LYS A 5 -18.96 8.04 3.32
N LYS A 6 -19.23 9.05 2.49
CA LYS A 6 -19.56 8.86 1.06
C LYS A 6 -18.35 8.55 0.17
N ARG A 7 -17.12 8.76 0.65
CA ARG A 7 -15.88 8.67 -0.15
C ARG A 7 -14.81 7.77 0.43
N ARG A 8 -15.06 7.14 1.59
CA ARG A 8 -14.10 6.27 2.25
C ARG A 8 -14.80 5.10 2.92
N MET A 9 -14.12 3.97 2.92
CA MET A 9 -14.52 2.77 3.64
C MET A 9 -13.45 2.43 4.66
N VAL A 10 -13.87 2.02 5.86
CA VAL A 10 -12.96 1.47 6.88
C VAL A 10 -13.40 0.04 7.11
N VAL A 11 -12.52 -0.90 6.81
CA VAL A 11 -12.75 -2.33 7.04
C VAL A 11 -11.92 -2.74 8.26
N LYS A 12 -12.57 -3.37 9.25
CA LYS A 12 -11.91 -3.81 10.50
C LYS A 12 -11.47 -5.27 10.45
N THR A 13 -11.87 -6.01 9.43
CA THR A 13 -11.50 -7.40 9.18
C THR A 13 -10.36 -7.44 8.16
N TRP A 14 -9.81 -8.64 7.96
CA TRP A 14 -8.93 -8.89 6.83
C TRP A 14 -9.65 -8.63 5.50
N VAL A 15 -8.87 -8.24 4.49
CA VAL A 15 -9.34 -7.99 3.12
C VAL A 15 -8.44 -8.71 2.13
N ASP A 16 -8.95 -9.01 0.93
CA ASP A 16 -8.07 -9.43 -0.17
C ASP A 16 -7.34 -8.21 -0.72
N GLN A 17 -6.15 -7.96 -0.18
CA GLN A 17 -5.31 -6.83 -0.58
C GLN A 17 -4.93 -6.89 -2.07
N ARG A 18 -4.74 -8.08 -2.64
CA ARG A 18 -4.35 -8.23 -4.05
C ARG A 18 -5.51 -7.85 -4.96
N GLU A 19 -6.74 -8.26 -4.62
CA GLU A 19 -7.93 -7.84 -5.36
C GLU A 19 -8.11 -6.32 -5.32
N ILE A 20 -7.89 -5.70 -4.16
CA ILE A 20 -7.96 -4.24 -4.02
C ILE A 20 -6.87 -3.56 -4.86
N LEU A 21 -5.60 -3.96 -4.73
CA LEU A 21 -4.49 -3.35 -5.48
C LEU A 21 -4.63 -3.56 -7.00
N GLY A 22 -5.22 -4.67 -7.44
CA GLY A 22 -5.49 -4.93 -8.85
C GLY A 22 -6.68 -4.14 -9.42
N HIS A 23 -7.44 -3.42 -8.59
CA HIS A 23 -8.59 -2.66 -9.05
C HIS A 23 -8.15 -1.32 -9.66
N GLY A 24 -8.56 -1.04 -10.90
CA GLY A 24 -8.13 0.16 -11.66
C GLY A 24 -8.47 1.53 -11.04
N SER A 25 -9.34 1.57 -10.03
CA SER A 25 -9.63 2.79 -9.26
C SER A 25 -8.62 3.06 -8.12
N VAL A 26 -7.70 2.15 -7.82
CA VAL A 26 -6.68 2.34 -6.77
C VAL A 26 -5.50 3.11 -7.34
N GLY A 27 -5.34 4.35 -6.88
CA GLY A 27 -4.25 5.24 -7.32
C GLY A 27 -3.03 5.27 -6.40
N GLY A 28 -3.07 4.61 -5.24
CA GLY A 28 -1.94 4.62 -4.31
C GLY A 28 -2.14 3.70 -3.11
N PHE A 29 -1.02 3.33 -2.48
CA PHE A 29 -1.01 2.38 -1.37
C PHE A 29 -0.06 2.83 -0.25
N MET A 30 -0.61 3.22 0.90
CA MET A 30 0.18 3.44 2.10
C MET A 30 0.46 2.10 2.77
N SER A 31 1.72 1.73 2.91
CA SER A 31 2.12 0.38 3.31
C SER A 31 3.16 0.41 4.42
N HIS A 32 3.13 -0.62 5.27
CA HIS A 32 4.18 -0.86 6.25
C HIS A 32 5.47 -1.41 5.63
N CYS A 33 5.54 -1.52 4.29
CA CYS A 33 6.72 -1.99 3.56
C CYS A 33 7.14 -3.44 3.91
N GLY A 34 6.18 -4.28 4.30
CA GLY A 34 6.43 -5.73 4.31
C GLY A 34 6.72 -6.22 2.89
N TRP A 35 7.67 -7.13 2.75
CA TRP A 35 8.17 -7.57 1.43
C TRP A 35 7.05 -8.01 0.47
N ASN A 36 6.09 -8.81 0.96
CA ASN A 36 4.95 -9.24 0.14
C ASN A 36 4.10 -8.05 -0.35
N SER A 37 3.77 -7.11 0.54
CA SER A 37 2.95 -5.94 0.18
C SER A 37 3.70 -5.00 -0.78
N MET A 38 5.02 -4.91 -0.67
CA MET A 38 5.85 -4.19 -1.63
C MET A 38 5.79 -4.83 -3.01
N VAL A 39 5.97 -6.16 -3.09
CA VAL A 39 5.93 -6.90 -4.37
C VAL A 39 4.55 -6.84 -5.01
N GLU A 40 3.47 -6.94 -4.23
CA GLU A 40 2.10 -6.79 -4.74
C GLU A 40 1.85 -5.39 -5.34
N ALA A 41 2.34 -4.34 -4.67
CA ALA A 41 2.24 -2.98 -5.18
C ALA A 41 2.98 -2.81 -6.50
N ALA A 42 4.20 -3.35 -6.60
CA ALA A 42 4.99 -3.36 -7.82
C ALA A 42 4.29 -4.13 -8.96
N TRP A 43 3.74 -5.30 -8.64
CA TRP A 43 3.04 -6.16 -9.60
C TRP A 43 1.83 -5.48 -10.23
N TYR A 44 1.03 -4.78 -9.42
CA TYR A 44 -0.16 -4.06 -9.88
C TYR A 44 0.12 -2.61 -10.32
N GLY A 45 1.39 -2.16 -10.29
CA GLY A 45 1.76 -0.81 -10.69
C GLY A 45 1.20 0.29 -9.79
N VAL A 46 0.95 -0.01 -8.51
CA VAL A 46 0.40 0.95 -7.54
C VAL A 46 1.53 1.64 -6.79
N ARG A 47 1.61 2.96 -6.91
CA ARG A 47 2.61 3.79 -6.22
C ARG A 47 2.46 3.66 -4.69
N GLN A 48 3.57 3.41 -4.00
CA GLN A 48 3.57 3.27 -2.54
C GLN A 48 3.87 4.58 -1.81
N LEU A 49 3.24 4.75 -0.65
CA LEU A 49 3.67 5.67 0.40
C LEU A 49 4.23 4.82 1.54
N ALA A 50 5.54 4.87 1.75
CA ALA A 50 6.25 4.04 2.70
C ALA A 50 5.99 4.49 4.15
N TRP A 51 5.56 3.56 4.99
CA TRP A 51 5.32 3.77 6.42
C TRP A 51 5.85 2.59 7.25
N PRO A 52 7.17 2.33 7.24
CA PRO A 52 7.75 1.14 7.88
C PRO A 52 7.55 1.19 9.40
N LEU A 53 7.13 0.05 9.97
CA LEU A 53 6.84 -0.04 11.41
C LEU A 53 7.98 -0.73 12.17
N ASN A 54 8.38 -1.94 11.76
CA ASN A 54 9.30 -2.80 12.52
C ASN A 54 10.22 -3.64 11.63
N GLY A 55 11.30 -4.19 12.21
CA GLY A 55 12.14 -5.20 11.56
C GLY A 55 12.81 -4.73 10.27
N ASP A 56 12.75 -5.57 9.25
CA ASP A 56 13.33 -5.35 7.92
C ASP A 56 12.56 -4.31 7.07
N GLN A 57 11.39 -3.88 7.52
CA GLN A 57 10.52 -2.98 6.76
C GLN A 57 11.18 -1.64 6.40
N ARG A 58 12.13 -1.17 7.22
CA ARG A 58 12.92 0.03 6.91
C ARG A 58 13.84 -0.18 5.71
N LEU A 59 14.49 -1.34 5.61
CA LEU A 59 15.31 -1.69 4.45
C LEU A 59 14.43 -1.84 3.20
N ASN A 60 13.25 -2.43 3.34
CA ASN A 60 12.28 -2.54 2.26
C ASN A 60 11.78 -1.14 1.81
N ALA A 61 11.57 -0.21 2.74
CA ALA A 61 11.22 1.18 2.40
C ALA A 61 12.34 1.88 1.61
N GLU A 62 13.61 1.63 1.92
CA GLU A 62 14.72 2.13 1.08
C GLU A 62 14.68 1.55 -0.33
N VAL A 63 14.29 0.28 -0.49
CA VAL A 63 14.10 -0.33 -1.82
C VAL A 63 12.94 0.33 -2.55
N VAL A 64 11.84 0.61 -1.87
CA VAL A 64 10.67 1.33 -2.41
C VAL A 64 11.08 2.70 -2.97
N GLU A 65 11.88 3.46 -2.23
CA GLU A 65 12.41 4.76 -2.66
C GLU A 65 13.38 4.62 -3.84
N LYS A 66 14.44 3.80 -3.69
CA LYS A 66 15.51 3.65 -4.68
C LYS A 66 15.03 3.07 -6.01
N SER A 67 14.01 2.22 -5.99
CA SER A 67 13.41 1.64 -7.20
C SER A 67 12.45 2.59 -7.94
N GLY A 68 12.06 3.70 -7.32
CA GLY A 68 10.99 4.55 -7.85
C GLY A 68 9.58 3.94 -7.73
N LEU A 69 9.39 2.95 -6.84
CA LEU A 69 8.09 2.31 -6.59
C LEU A 69 7.21 3.11 -5.61
N GLY A 70 7.82 3.74 -4.60
CA GLY A 70 7.12 4.67 -3.70
C GLY A 70 7.93 5.88 -3.27
N VAL A 71 7.29 6.75 -2.50
CA VAL A 71 7.94 7.78 -1.67
C VAL A 71 7.91 7.35 -0.22
#